data_AF-A0A7V8FKH2-F1
#
_entry.id   AF-A0A7V8FKH2-F1
#
_cell.length_a   1.000
_cell.length_b   1.000
_cell.length_c   1.000
_cell.angle_alpha   90.00
_cell.angle_beta   90.00
_cell.angle_gamma   90.00
#
_symmetry.space_group_name_H-M   'P 1'
#
loop_
_entity.id
_entity.type
_entity.pdbx_description
1 polymer ?
#
loop_
_entity_poly.entity_id
_entity_poly.type
_entity_poly.pdbx_seq_one_letter_code
_entity_poly.pdbx_strand_id
1 'polypeptide(L)'
;MFAASAEQTRGWLPGEYVYTIRASKGADAIQLAGSRLTVLPDLVSTVAGYDARSEYRKALDAIEAVLAKRATLDQERYRINNRELYRTSISDLLKLRAFYAQKVLQECCAGGRMRWGDIRVGIGPVR
;
A
#
# COMPACT_ATOMS: atom_id res chain seq x y z
N MET A 1 -24.35 9.55 18.14
CA MET A 1 -23.11 8.86 17.74
C MET A 1 -23.40 8.12 16.44
N PHE A 2 -22.63 8.35 15.37
CA PHE A 2 -22.79 7.63 14.11
C PHE A 2 -21.83 6.44 14.12
N ALA A 3 -22.33 5.23 13.90
CA ALA A 3 -21.55 4.00 13.84
C ALA A 3 -22.06 3.12 12.70
N ALA A 4 -21.14 2.49 11.96
CA ALA A 4 -21.46 1.44 11.00
C ALA A 4 -21.00 0.10 11.58
N SER A 5 -21.84 -0.93 11.46
CA SER A 5 -21.48 -2.29 11.88
C SER A 5 -20.47 -2.93 10.94
N ALA A 6 -19.73 -3.92 11.42
CA ALA A 6 -18.75 -4.65 10.61
C ALA A 6 -19.38 -5.32 9.38
N GLU A 7 -20.66 -5.71 9.45
CA GLU A 7 -21.39 -6.27 8.30
C GLU A 7 -21.67 -5.23 7.22
N GLN A 8 -21.98 -3.99 7.61
CA GLN A 8 -22.22 -2.90 6.66
C GLN A 8 -20.93 -2.47 5.97
N THR A 9 -19.81 -2.45 6.69
CA THR A 9 -18.50 -2.09 6.12
C THR A 9 -17.88 -3.22 5.28
N ARG A 10 -18.33 -4.48 5.44
CA ARG A 10 -17.84 -5.62 4.65
C ARG A 10 -18.13 -5.48 3.15
N GLY A 11 -19.23 -4.82 2.80
CA GLY A 11 -19.61 -4.58 1.40
C GLY A 11 -18.89 -3.40 0.75
N TRP A 12 -18.07 -2.65 1.49
CA TRP A 12 -17.36 -1.50 0.95
C TRP A 12 -16.09 -1.98 0.26
N LEU A 13 -15.93 -1.60 -1.01
CA LEU A 13 -14.68 -1.86 -1.71
C LEU A 13 -13.54 -1.08 -1.02
N PRO A 14 -12.33 -1.64 -0.94
CA PRO A 14 -11.19 -0.91 -0.39
C PRO A 14 -10.91 0.34 -1.24
N GLY A 15 -10.73 1.49 -0.60
CA GLY A 15 -10.57 2.76 -1.31
C GLY A 15 -10.74 4.01 -0.46
N GLU A 16 -10.60 5.17 -1.09
CA GLU A 16 -10.90 6.47 -0.48
C GLU A 16 -12.38 6.78 -0.58
N TYR A 17 -12.99 7.10 0.55
CA TYR A 17 -14.38 7.53 0.63
C TYR A 17 -14.45 8.93 1.24
N VAL A 18 -15.42 9.71 0.77
CA VAL A 18 -15.80 10.97 1.41
C VAL A 18 -17.14 10.73 2.08
N TYR A 19 -17.21 10.94 3.39
CA TYR A 19 -18.48 10.93 4.09
C TYR A 19 -18.94 12.36 4.32
N THR A 20 -20.25 12.58 4.25
CA THR A 20 -20.87 13.83 4.65
C THR A 20 -22.04 13.53 5.60
N ILE A 21 -22.13 14.30 6.67
CA ILE A 21 -23.23 14.24 7.63
C ILE A 21 -24.11 15.45 7.34
N ARG A 22 -25.39 15.20 7.09
CA ARG A 22 -26.40 16.23 6.84
C ARG A 22 -27.51 16.12 7.87
N ALA A 23 -27.95 17.24 8.42
CA ALA A 23 -29.18 17.32 9.20
C ALA A 23 -30.27 17.94 8.33
N SER A 24 -31.43 17.31 8.27
CA SER A 24 -32.61 17.84 7.58
C SER A 24 -33.70 18.21 8.57
N LYS A 25 -34.37 19.34 8.32
CA LYS A 25 -35.60 19.75 9.01
C LYS A 25 -36.58 20.28 7.97
N GLY A 26 -37.60 19.48 7.63
CA GLY A 26 -38.55 19.84 6.59
C GLY A 26 -37.89 19.89 5.21
N ALA A 27 -37.99 21.03 4.51
CA ALA A 27 -37.40 21.24 3.18
C ALA A 27 -35.91 21.62 3.22
N ASP A 28 -35.38 21.98 4.40
CA ASP A 28 -33.99 22.44 4.54
C ASP A 28 -33.07 21.30 4.97
N ALA A 29 -31.95 21.14 4.26
CA ALA A 29 -30.88 20.21 4.60
C ALA A 29 -29.54 20.99 4.72
N ILE A 30 -28.90 20.90 5.89
CA ILE A 30 -27.63 21.56 6.18
C ILE A 30 -26.55 20.50 6.38
N GLN A 31 -25.40 20.67 5.72
CA GLN A 31 -24.24 19.81 5.92
C GLN A 31 -23.51 20.22 7.20
N LEU A 32 -23.40 19.27 8.14
CA LEU A 32 -22.78 19.50 9.45
C LEU A 32 -21.28 19.21 9.43
N ALA A 33 -20.86 18.17 8.70
CA ALA A 33 -19.48 17.75 8.63
C ALA A 33 -19.22 16.92 7.38
N GLY A 34 -18.00 16.97 6.87
CA GLY A 34 -17.53 16.04 5.85
C GLY A 34 -16.02 15.90 5.92
N SER A 35 -15.54 14.66 5.83
CA SER A 35 -14.11 14.37 5.82
C SER A 35 -13.83 13.15 4.94
N ARG A 36 -12.55 12.90 4.70
CA ARG A 36 -12.08 11.73 3.96
C ARG A 36 -11.84 10.59 4.94
N LEU A 37 -12.27 9.38 4.56
CA LEU A 37 -11.92 8.14 5.25
C LEU A 37 -11.29 7.18 4.25
N THR A 38 -10.36 6.37 4.72
CA THR A 38 -9.75 5.30 3.92
C THR A 38 -10.25 3.97 4.44
N VAL A 39 -10.95 3.23 3.59
CA VAL A 39 -11.39 1.86 3.91
C VAL A 39 -10.26 0.93 3.50
N LEU A 40 -9.61 0.33 4.49
CA LEU A 40 -8.58 -0.67 4.26
C LEU A 40 -9.21 -2.01 3.87
N PRO A 41 -8.55 -2.81 3.03
CA PRO A 41 -9.02 -4.15 2.72
C PRO A 41 -9.11 -5.01 3.99
N ASP A 42 -10.18 -5.80 4.08
CA ASP A 42 -10.37 -6.75 5.16
C ASP A 42 -9.37 -7.89 5.04
N LEU A 43 -8.30 -7.84 5.84
CA LEU A 43 -7.21 -8.83 5.85
C LEU A 43 -7.68 -10.25 6.21
N VAL A 44 -8.85 -10.41 6.83
CA VAL A 44 -9.41 -11.72 7.21
C VAL A 44 -10.21 -12.34 6.07
N SER A 45 -10.83 -11.52 5.21
CA SER A 45 -11.56 -11.98 4.03
C SER A 45 -10.69 -12.12 2.78
N THR A 46 -9.44 -11.67 2.81
CA THR A 46 -8.57 -11.79 1.64
C THR A 46 -8.10 -13.23 1.47
N VAL A 47 -8.49 -13.82 0.35
CA VAL A 47 -8.12 -15.14 -0.16
C VAL A 47 -6.66 -15.50 0.17
N ALA A 48 -6.45 -16.76 0.57
CA ALA A 48 -5.13 -17.33 0.81
C ALA A 48 -4.15 -16.94 -0.33
N GLY A 49 -3.13 -16.16 0.00
CA GLY A 49 -2.18 -15.61 -0.98
C GLY A 49 -2.12 -14.08 -1.04
N TYR A 50 -2.86 -13.35 -0.20
CA TYR A 50 -2.68 -11.89 -0.09
C TYR A 50 -1.30 -11.55 0.48
N ASP A 51 -0.43 -11.08 -0.40
CA ASP A 51 0.85 -10.54 0.00
C ASP A 51 0.66 -9.10 0.52
N ALA A 52 0.72 -8.96 1.83
CA ALA A 52 0.61 -7.69 2.56
C ALA A 52 1.84 -6.78 2.40
N ARG A 53 2.86 -7.20 1.65
CA ARG A 53 4.00 -6.34 1.30
C ARG A 53 3.54 -5.19 0.40
N SER A 54 4.23 -4.06 0.48
CA SER A 54 4.00 -2.94 -0.44
C SER A 54 4.30 -3.34 -1.88
N GLU A 55 3.64 -2.70 -2.83
CA GLU A 55 3.85 -2.93 -4.26
C GLU A 55 5.31 -2.71 -4.67
N TYR A 56 6.01 -1.74 -4.06
CA TYR A 56 7.44 -1.52 -4.31
C TYR A 56 8.31 -2.66 -3.80
N ARG A 57 7.95 -3.29 -2.67
CA ARG A 57 8.69 -4.44 -2.15
C ARG A 57 8.49 -5.67 -3.05
N LYS A 58 7.29 -5.88 -3.57
CA LYS A 58 7.01 -6.95 -4.56
C LYS A 58 7.81 -6.74 -5.84
N ALA A 59 7.85 -5.51 -6.36
CA ALA A 59 8.61 -5.17 -7.55
C ALA A 59 10.13 -5.40 -7.35
N LEU A 60 10.67 -5.02 -6.18
CA LEU A 60 12.07 -5.23 -5.86
C LEU A 60 12.44 -6.72 -5.83
N ASP A 61 11.66 -7.55 -5.11
CA ASP A 61 11.89 -9.01 -5.04
C ASP A 61 11.83 -9.65 -6.45
N ALA A 62 10.90 -9.21 -7.31
CA ALA A 62 10.81 -9.70 -8.68
C ALA A 62 12.06 -9.36 -9.50
N ILE A 63 12.61 -8.15 -9.36
CA ILE A 63 13.84 -7.73 -10.05
C ILE A 63 15.05 -8.52 -9.53
N GLU A 64 15.16 -8.71 -8.21
CA GLU A 64 16.24 -9.51 -7.61
C GLU A 64 16.18 -10.97 -8.06
N ALA A 65 14.97 -11.55 -8.18
CA ALA A 65 14.78 -12.89 -8.71
C ALA A 65 15.21 -13.00 -10.19
N VAL A 66 14.93 -11.98 -11.02
CA VAL A 66 15.40 -11.95 -12.42
C VAL A 66 16.93 -11.83 -12.48
N LEU A 67 17.53 -11.00 -11.64
CA LEU A 67 18.99 -10.86 -11.57
C LEU A 67 19.65 -12.18 -11.12
N ALA A 68 19.11 -12.84 -10.10
CA ALA A 68 19.63 -14.14 -9.62
C ALA A 68 19.54 -15.24 -10.68
N LYS A 69 18.42 -15.33 -11.41
CA LYS A 69 18.24 -16.28 -12.52
C LYS A 69 19.13 -15.98 -13.73
N ARG A 70 19.54 -14.74 -13.92
CA ARG A 70 20.43 -14.34 -15.02
C ARG A 70 21.90 -14.48 -14.68
N ALA A 71 22.28 -14.32 -13.41
CA ALA A 71 23.63 -14.61 -12.95
C ALA A 71 24.05 -16.06 -13.27
N THR A 72 23.08 -16.99 -13.40
CA THR A 72 23.32 -18.37 -13.83
C THR A 72 23.15 -18.62 -15.33
N LEU A 73 22.55 -17.68 -16.08
CA LEU A 73 22.25 -17.78 -17.52
C LEU A 73 22.85 -16.57 -18.24
N ASP A 74 24.17 -16.62 -18.45
CA ASP A 74 25.02 -15.52 -18.92
C ASP A 74 24.87 -15.22 -20.43
N GLN A 75 23.62 -15.10 -20.90
CA GLN A 75 23.31 -14.79 -22.30
C GLN A 75 22.26 -13.66 -22.38
N GLU A 76 22.72 -12.48 -22.82
CA GLU A 76 21.86 -11.33 -23.08
C GLU A 76 21.07 -11.46 -24.39
N ARG A 77 21.58 -12.23 -25.35
CA ARG A 77 20.97 -12.45 -26.66
C ARG A 77 21.06 -13.92 -27.04
N TYR A 78 19.93 -14.49 -27.42
CA TYR A 78 19.87 -15.85 -27.94
C TYR A 78 19.05 -15.85 -29.22
N ARG A 79 19.61 -16.45 -30.26
CA ARG A 79 18.97 -16.62 -31.56
C ARG A 79 18.70 -18.10 -31.77
N ILE A 80 17.44 -18.46 -31.90
CA ILE A 80 17.02 -19.82 -32.24
C ILE A 80 16.33 -19.75 -33.61
N ASN A 81 16.92 -20.40 -34.60
CA ASN A 81 16.41 -20.38 -35.98
C ASN A 81 16.21 -18.93 -36.48
N ASN A 82 14.95 -18.55 -36.72
CA ASN A 82 14.53 -17.22 -37.19
C ASN A 82 13.86 -16.35 -36.10
N ARG A 83 13.98 -16.72 -34.82
CA ARG A 83 13.45 -15.94 -33.69
C ARG A 83 14.60 -15.36 -32.87
N GLU A 84 14.54 -14.05 -32.66
CA GLU A 84 15.47 -13.33 -31.79
C GLU A 84 14.74 -12.92 -30.51
N LEU A 85 15.28 -13.32 -29.36
CA LEU A 85 14.80 -12.88 -28.06
C LEU A 85 15.76 -11.83 -27.51
N TYR A 86 15.28 -10.59 -27.43
CA TYR A 86 15.98 -9.50 -26.75
C TYR A 86 15.53 -9.43 -25.30
N ARG A 87 16.48 -9.56 -24.37
CA ARG A 87 16.22 -9.38 -22.94
C ARG A 87 16.54 -7.94 -22.54
N THR A 88 15.87 -7.43 -21.51
CA THR A 88 16.22 -6.14 -20.87
C THR A 88 17.71 -6.14 -20.51
N SER A 89 18.42 -5.03 -20.68
CA SER A 89 19.84 -4.96 -20.32
C SER A 89 20.05 -5.17 -18.81
N ILE A 90 21.19 -5.72 -18.39
CA ILE A 90 21.52 -5.84 -16.96
C ILE A 90 21.65 -4.46 -16.31
N SER A 91 22.17 -3.47 -17.04
CA SER A 91 22.34 -2.11 -16.54
C SER A 91 21.01 -1.44 -16.18
N ASP A 92 19.94 -1.66 -16.95
CA ASP A 92 18.62 -1.12 -16.64
C ASP A 92 17.98 -1.84 -15.44
N LEU A 93 18.20 -3.14 -15.28
CA LEU A 93 17.76 -3.88 -14.09
C LEU A 93 18.42 -3.36 -12.81
N LEU A 94 19.71 -3.01 -12.85
CA LEU A 94 20.41 -2.42 -11.71
C LEU A 94 19.87 -1.04 -11.34
N LYS A 95 19.52 -0.21 -12.33
CA LYS A 95 18.87 1.09 -12.11
C LYS A 95 17.50 0.91 -11.46
N LEU A 96 16.69 -0.01 -11.97
CA LEU A 96 15.37 -0.32 -11.41
C LEU A 96 15.50 -0.84 -9.96
N ARG A 97 16.47 -1.71 -9.69
CA ARG A 97 16.76 -2.19 -8.34
C ARG A 97 17.06 -1.03 -7.39
N ALA A 98 17.95 -0.11 -7.78
CA ALA A 98 18.30 1.04 -6.95
C ALA A 98 17.08 1.96 -6.71
N PHE A 99 16.28 2.20 -7.75
CA PHE A 99 15.07 3.01 -7.64
C PHE A 99 14.04 2.41 -6.68
N TYR A 100 13.71 1.13 -6.83
CA TYR A 100 12.73 0.47 -5.95
C TYR A 100 13.26 0.28 -4.52
N ALA A 101 14.56 0.06 -4.33
CA ALA A 101 15.17 0.03 -3.00
C ALA A 101 14.97 1.36 -2.24
N GLN A 102 15.16 2.50 -2.92
CA GLN A 102 14.91 3.82 -2.33
C GLN A 102 13.42 4.03 -1.99
N LYS A 103 12.51 3.55 -2.84
CA LYS A 103 11.06 3.64 -2.59
C LYS A 103 10.62 2.82 -1.37
N VAL A 104 11.13 1.60 -1.23
CA VAL A 104 10.86 0.76 -0.05
C VAL A 104 11.39 1.43 1.23
N LEU A 105 12.58 2.03 1.18
CA LEU A 105 13.12 2.79 2.33
C LEU A 105 12.26 4.01 2.67
N GLN A 106 11.77 4.75 1.67
CA GLN A 106 10.85 5.87 1.89
C GLN A 106 9.55 5.42 2.57
N GLU A 107 8.95 4.31 2.14
CA GLU A 107 7.75 3.76 2.78
C GLU A 107 8.00 3.33 4.22
N CYS A 108 9.09 2.59 4.48
CA CYS A 108 9.44 2.12 5.81
C CYS A 108 9.67 3.31 6.78
N CYS A 109 10.36 4.34 6.33
CA CYS A 109 10.64 5.52 7.15
C CYS A 109 9.43 6.46 7.29
N ALA A 110 8.51 6.48 6.31
CA ALA A 110 7.26 7.23 6.40
C ALA A 110 6.29 6.60 7.41
N GLY A 111 6.24 5.27 7.51
CA GLY A 111 5.46 4.55 8.52
C GLY A 111 6.11 4.55 9.92
N GLY A 112 7.41 4.84 10.00
CA GLY A 112 8.21 4.72 11.23
C GLY A 112 8.37 6.00 12.07
N ARG A 113 7.73 7.13 11.71
CA ARG A 113 7.70 8.35 12.54
C ARG A 113 6.39 8.52 13.31
N MET A 114 5.83 7.45 13.85
CA MET A 114 5.00 7.62 15.03
C MET A 114 5.95 7.81 16.21
N ARG A 115 6.15 9.06 16.64
CA ARG A 115 6.68 9.36 17.98
C ARG A 115 5.67 8.85 19.01
N TRP A 116 5.67 7.55 19.26
CA TRP A 116 4.96 6.96 20.38
C TRP A 116 5.78 7.29 21.63
N GLY A 117 5.53 8.45 22.24
CA GLY A 117 6.33 8.91 23.39
C GLY A 117 5.90 10.19 24.11
N ASP A 118 5.05 11.04 23.52
CA ASP A 118 4.66 12.32 24.16
C ASP A 118 3.18 12.39 24.58
N ILE A 119 2.65 11.31 25.17
CA ILE A 119 1.42 11.42 25.96
C ILE A 119 1.81 11.36 27.43
N ARG A 120 2.12 12.51 28.02
CA ARG A 120 2.11 12.66 29.48
C ARG A 120 0.66 12.70 29.94
N VAL A 121 0.06 11.53 30.20
CA VAL A 121 -1.16 11.48 31.01
C VAL A 121 -0.76 11.80 32.45
N GLY A 122 -0.87 13.07 32.83
CA GLY A 122 -0.83 13.47 34.22
C GLY A 122 -2.12 12.99 34.90
N ILE A 123 -2.06 11.84 35.57
CA ILE A 123 -3.08 11.49 36.56
C ILE A 123 -2.76 12.33 37.81
N GLY A 124 -3.33 13.53 37.85
CA GLY A 124 -3.42 14.32 39.08
C GLY A 124 -4.65 13.89 39.88
N PRO A 125 -4.58 13.80 41.22
CA PRO A 125 -5.72 13.40 42.03
C PRO A 125 -6.80 14.49 41.98
N VAL A 126 -8.03 14.07 41.64
CA VAL A 126 -9.24 14.89 41.80
C VAL A 126 -9.45 15.11 43.30
N ARG A 127 -9.42 16.37 43.74
CA ARG A 127 -9.95 16.79 45.04
C ARG A 127 -11.46 17.00 44.94
#